data_AF-A0A9D7RHP3-F1
#
_entry.id   AF-A0A9D7RHP3-F1
#
_cell.length_a   1.000
_cell.length_b   1.000
_cell.length_c   1.000
_cell.angle_alpha   90.00
_cell.angle_beta   90.00
_cell.angle_gamma   90.00
#
_symmetry.space_group_name_H-M   'P 1'
#
loop_
_entity.id
_entity.type
_entity.pdbx_description
1 polymer ?
#
loop_
_entity_poly.entity_id
_entity_poly.type
_entity_poly.pdbx_seq_one_letter_code
_entity_poly.pdbx_strand_id
1 'polypeptide(L)'
;MPRKVLYFLAALACLFAIYSFWNYVRFKENWRPYLRGIALVNLLYCCTTAALVIYFRQELTQWGLTYFLLEMVVIICLVVVEFKTLIQR
;
A
#
# COMPACT_ATOMS: atom_id res chain seq x y z
N MET A 1 18.96 0.46 0.16
CA MET A 1 18.17 0.33 1.41
C MET A 1 18.58 -0.92 2.19
N PRO A 2 18.58 -0.88 3.53
CA PRO A 2 18.82 -2.06 4.36
C PRO A 2 17.74 -3.12 4.12
N ARG A 3 18.15 -4.39 3.91
CA ARG A 3 17.22 -5.51 3.61
C ARG A 3 16.08 -5.63 4.62
N LYS A 4 16.33 -5.29 5.89
CA LYS A 4 15.32 -5.30 6.97
C LYS A 4 14.12 -4.40 6.68
N VAL A 5 14.36 -3.20 6.13
CA VAL A 5 13.29 -2.24 5.81
C VAL A 5 12.45 -2.75 4.64
N LEU A 6 13.10 -3.38 3.66
CA LEU A 6 12.44 -3.97 2.49
C LEU A 6 11.54 -5.14 2.88
N TYR A 7 12.02 -6.05 3.73
CA TYR A 7 11.21 -7.15 4.26
C TYR A 7 10.04 -6.65 5.11
N PHE A 8 10.23 -5.56 5.87
CA PHE A 8 9.17 -4.97 6.66
C PHE A 8 8.05 -4.39 5.79
N LEU A 9 8.42 -3.64 4.73
CA LEU A 9 7.48 -3.11 3.75
C LEU A 9 6.74 -4.23 3.00
N ALA A 10 7.45 -5.29 2.59
CA ALA A 10 6.85 -6.43 1.90
C ALA A 10 5.91 -7.23 2.82
N ALA A 11 6.28 -7.42 4.09
CA ALA A 11 5.42 -8.06 5.08
C ALA A 11 4.14 -7.25 5.32
N LEU A 12 4.24 -5.92 5.39
CA LEU A 12 3.09 -5.02 5.46
C LEU A 12 2.19 -5.15 4.22
N ALA A 13 2.77 -5.14 3.02
CA ALA A 13 2.03 -5.31 1.77
C ALA A 13 1.30 -6.67 1.71
N CYS A 14 1.94 -7.76 2.12
CA CYS A 14 1.31 -9.08 2.23
C CYS A 14 0.18 -9.10 3.26
N LEU A 15 0.38 -8.48 4.42
CA LEU A 15 -0.67 -8.33 5.43
C LEU A 15 -1.87 -7.56 4.88
N PHE A 16 -1.65 -6.48 4.13
CA PHE A 16 -2.73 -5.74 3.47
C PHE A 16 -3.45 -6.57 2.42
N ALA A 17 -2.74 -7.34 1.60
CA ALA A 17 -3.34 -8.23 0.62
C ALA A 17 -4.22 -9.30 1.30
N ILE A 18 -3.73 -9.94 2.36
CA ILE A 18 -4.49 -10.91 3.15
C ILE A 18 -5.73 -10.26 3.77
N TYR A 19 -5.58 -9.07 4.37
CA TYR A 19 -6.69 -8.38 5.02
C TYR A 19 -7.77 -7.94 4.03
N SER A 20 -7.37 -7.45 2.84
CA SER A 20 -8.29 -7.09 1.76
C SER A 20 -9.05 -8.32 1.24
N PHE A 21 -8.35 -9.44 1.03
CA PHE A 21 -8.97 -10.70 0.59
C PHE A 21 -9.92 -11.29 1.66
N TRP A 22 -9.53 -11.22 2.93
CA TRP A 22 -10.37 -11.65 4.04
C TRP A 22 -11.64 -10.79 4.13
N ASN A 23 -11.53 -9.47 3.98
CA ASN A 23 -12.68 -8.57 4.00
C ASN A 23 -13.66 -8.91 2.87
N TYR A 24 -13.14 -9.15 1.66
CA TYR A 24 -13.93 -9.58 0.50
C TYR A 24 -14.72 -10.87 0.77
N VAL A 25 -14.10 -11.88 1.40
CA VAL A 25 -14.75 -13.17 1.69
C VAL A 25 -15.78 -13.06 2.83
N ARG A 26 -15.50 -12.25 3.86
CA ARG A 26 -16.25 -12.30 5.13
C ARG A 26 -17.32 -11.22 5.29
N PHE A 27 -17.18 -10.05 4.67
CA PHE A 27 -18.08 -8.91 4.91
C PHE A 27 -18.82 -8.47 3.64
N LYS A 28 -19.79 -9.27 3.20
CA LYS A 28 -20.62 -8.95 2.03
C LYS A 28 -21.56 -7.75 2.25
N GLU A 29 -21.92 -7.45 3.51
CA GLU A 29 -22.98 -6.48 3.84
C GLU A 29 -22.43 -5.13 4.38
N ASN A 30 -21.28 -5.11 5.06
CA ASN A 30 -20.70 -3.91 5.70
C ASN A 30 -19.21 -3.68 5.35
N TRP A 31 -18.81 -3.90 4.10
CA TRP A 31 -17.40 -3.73 3.65
C TRP A 31 -16.93 -2.26 3.62
N ARG A 32 -17.83 -1.28 3.53
CA ARG A 32 -17.52 0.16 3.35
C ARG A 32 -16.53 0.76 4.36
N PRO A 33 -16.71 0.64 5.69
CA PRO A 33 -15.78 1.22 6.65
C PRO A 33 -14.41 0.53 6.63
N TYR A 34 -14.37 -0.78 6.40
CA TYR A 34 -13.12 -1.53 6.32
C TYR A 34 -12.31 -1.15 5.08
N LEU A 35 -12.97 -0.98 3.93
CA LEU A 35 -12.33 -0.55 2.69
C LEU A 35 -11.71 0.85 2.83
N ARG A 36 -12.43 1.78 3.47
CA ARG A 36 -11.89 3.12 3.81
C ARG A 36 -10.68 3.03 4.73
N GLY A 37 -10.71 2.16 5.75
CA GLY A 37 -9.59 1.93 6.64
C GLY A 37 -8.35 1.45 5.89
N ILE A 38 -8.51 0.45 5.00
CA ILE A 38 -7.43 -0.08 4.18
C ILE A 38 -6.86 1.00 3.25
N ALA A 39 -7.72 1.78 2.60
CA ALA A 39 -7.30 2.87 1.72
C ALA A 39 -6.49 3.94 2.47
N LEU A 40 -6.90 4.32 3.70
CA LEU A 40 -6.19 5.28 4.54
C LEU A 40 -4.80 4.75 4.94
N VAL A 41 -4.73 3.48 5.33
CA VAL A 41 -3.46 2.86 5.73
C VAL A 41 -2.52 2.67 4.54
N ASN A 42 -3.03 2.29 3.37
CA ASN A 42 -2.25 2.23 2.13
C ASN A 42 -1.70 3.60 1.72
N LEU A 43 -2.46 4.68 1.94
CA LEU A 43 -1.98 6.05 1.73
C LEU A 43 -0.85 6.40 2.70
N LEU A 44 -1.01 6.08 3.99
CA LEU A 44 0.02 6.27 5.02
C LEU A 44 1.29 5.47 4.71
N TYR A 45 1.13 4.23 4.23
CA TYR A 45 2.24 3.40 3.77
C TYR A 45 2.98 4.07 2.61
N CYS A 46 2.25 4.54 1.60
CA CYS A 46 2.83 5.25 0.46
C CYS A 46 3.62 6.50 0.90
N CYS A 47 3.08 7.29 1.83
CA CYS A 47 3.79 8.43 2.43
C CYS A 47 5.06 8.01 3.19
N THR A 48 4.97 6.93 3.96
CA THR A 48 6.11 6.39 4.72
C THR A 48 7.21 5.90 3.78
N THR A 49 6.84 5.15 2.74
CA THR A 49 7.76 4.68 1.69
C THR A 49 8.40 5.86 0.97
N ALA A 50 7.64 6.91 0.61
CA ALA A 50 8.19 8.11 -0.01
C ALA A 50 9.20 8.83 0.89
N ALA A 51 8.88 9.02 2.17
CA ALA A 51 9.78 9.62 3.15
C ALA A 51 11.08 8.81 3.29
N LEU A 52 10.96 7.49 3.37
CA LEU A 52 12.09 6.57 3.45
C LEU A 52 12.95 6.58 2.17
N VAL A 53 12.35 6.67 0.99
CA VAL A 53 13.06 6.78 -0.29
C VAL A 53 13.83 8.09 -0.39
N ILE A 54 13.26 9.19 0.09
CA ILE A 54 13.94 10.50 0.15
C ILE A 54 15.09 10.47 1.16
N TYR A 55 14.87 9.86 2.33
CA TYR A 55 15.89 9.76 3.38
C TYR A 55 17.08 8.86 2.96
N PHE A 56 16.79 7.70 2.36
CA PHE A 56 17.83 6.75 1.92
C PHE A 56 18.26 6.96 0.46
N ARG A 57 18.00 8.12 -0.15
CA ARG A 57 18.27 8.38 -1.58
C ARG A 57 19.74 8.18 -1.98
N GLN A 58 20.67 8.41 -1.06
CA GLN A 58 22.11 8.16 -1.25
C GLN A 58 22.48 6.67 -1.23
N GLU A 59 21.73 5.87 -0.47
CA GLU A 59 21.94 4.42 -0.26
C GLU A 59 21.06 3.57 -1.19
N LEU A 60 20.33 4.21 -2.10
CA LEU A 60 19.37 3.60 -3.01
C LEU A 60 19.96 3.55 -4.41
N THR A 61 20.16 2.32 -4.90
CA THR A 61 20.49 2.07 -6.30
C THR A 61 19.30 2.46 -7.20
N GLN A 62 19.59 2.79 -8.47
CA GLN A 62 18.54 3.14 -9.46
C GLN A 62 17.46 2.05 -9.59
N TRP A 63 17.85 0.78 -9.42
CA TRP A 63 16.92 -0.35 -9.37
C TRP A 63 15.97 -0.30 -8.17
N GLY A 64 16.48 0.04 -6.99
CA GLY A 64 15.66 0.19 -5.79
C GLY A 64 14.65 1.34 -5.93
N LEU A 65 15.09 2.47 -6.49
CA LEU A 65 14.21 3.61 -6.75
C LEU A 65 13.06 3.22 -7.69
N THR A 66 13.37 2.52 -8.79
CA THR A 66 12.36 2.05 -9.76
C THR A 66 11.36 1.10 -9.11
N TYR A 67 11.83 0.19 -8.25
CA TYR A 67 10.97 -0.77 -7.56
C TYR A 67 9.96 -0.06 -6.63
N PHE A 68 10.43 0.88 -5.79
CA PHE A 68 9.55 1.63 -4.89
C PHE A 68 8.59 2.55 -5.65
N LEU A 69 9.03 3.12 -6.77
CA LEU A 69 8.17 3.96 -7.60
C LEU A 69 7.03 3.13 -8.22
N LEU A 70 7.35 1.92 -8.69
CA LEU A 70 6.36 1.00 -9.24
C LEU A 70 5.40 0.47 -8.16
N GLU A 71 5.91 0.18 -6.96
CA GLU A 71 5.09 -0.17 -5.78
C GLU A 71 4.09 0.94 -5.43
N MET A 72 4.54 2.20 -5.37
CA MET A 72 3.64 3.34 -5.13
C MET A 72 2.57 3.45 -6.20
N VAL A 73 2.92 3.31 -7.48
CA VAL A 73 1.94 3.36 -8.59
C VAL A 73 0.87 2.28 -8.42
N VAL A 74 1.26 1.05 -8.09
CA VAL A 74 0.33 -0.05 -7.87
C VAL A 74 -0.60 0.24 -6.68
N ILE A 75 -0.06 0.69 -5.55
CA ILE A 75 -0.86 1.00 -4.35
C ILE A 75 -1.79 2.19 -4.60
N ILE A 76 -1.34 3.25 -5.27
CA ILE A 76 -2.17 4.40 -5.61
C ILE A 76 -3.31 3.99 -6.54
N CYS A 77 -3.04 3.19 -7.58
CA CYS A 77 -4.08 2.63 -8.44
C CYS A 77 -5.12 1.85 -7.63
N LEU A 78 -4.66 1.00 -6.70
CA LEU A 78 -5.56 0.25 -5.82
C LEU A 78 -6.43 1.21 -5.00
N VAL A 79 -5.83 2.19 -4.32
CA VAL A 79 -6.56 3.19 -3.51
C VAL A 79 -7.60 3.95 -4.35
N VAL A 80 -7.26 4.33 -5.59
CA VAL A 80 -8.21 5.00 -6.50
C VAL A 80 -9.38 4.09 -6.87
N VAL A 81 -9.13 2.82 -7.17
CA VAL A 81 -10.18 1.83 -7.46
C VAL A 81 -11.09 1.63 -6.25
N GLU A 82 -10.51 1.52 -5.05
CA GLU A 82 -11.25 1.37 -3.79
C GLU A 82 -12.11 2.60 -3.52
N PHE A 83 -11.57 3.81 -3.68
CA PHE A 83 -12.30 5.07 -3.53
C PHE A 83 -13.43 5.20 -4.55
N LYS A 84 -13.17 4.87 -5.82
CA LYS A 84 -14.18 4.90 -6.87
C LYS A 84 -15.32 3.93 -6.55
N THR A 85 -15.00 2.73 -6.06
CA THR A 85 -15.99 1.73 -5.63
C THR A 85 -16.82 2.22 -4.45
N LEU A 86 -16.24 3.02 -3.55
CA LEU A 86 -16.95 3.66 -2.43
C LEU A 86 -17.85 4.84 -2.86
N ILE A 87 -17.46 5.58 -3.90
CA ILE A 87 -18.17 6.80 -4.35
C ILE A 87 -19.29 6.50 -5.35
N GLN A 88 -19.17 5.43 -6.13
CA GLN A 88 -20.07 5.12 -7.25
C GLN A 88 -21.40 4.45 -6.80
N ARG A 89 -21.74 4.52 -5.50
CA ARG A 89 -22.95 3.92 -4.89
C ARG A 89 -23.51 4.73 -3.73
#